data_AF-A0A6P5IUV1-F1
#
_entry.id   AF-A0A6P5IUV1-F1
#
_cell.length_a   1.000
_cell.length_b   1.000
_cell.length_c   1.000
_cell.angle_alpha   90.00
_cell.angle_beta   90.00
_cell.angle_gamma   90.00
#
_symmetry.space_group_name_H-M   'P 1'
#
loop_
_entity.id
_entity.type
_entity.pdbx_description
1 polymer ?
#
loop_
_entity_poly.entity_id
_entity_poly.type
_entity_poly.pdbx_seq_one_letter_code
_entity_poly.pdbx_strand_id
1 'polypeptide(L)'
;MPRQAFLSQEEKQARARERDRLKKRRRREDSLKRSLERQRNAEAMKRRREDEKQREKERRKDREAKRRRRENVQEREKEQKKDREAKKRRRREKKEEREKALYQDMAALTQLWERGEDEEEEEEEGEEEEEEEEKVEEREERERREKEQTSVFLGTPASLIWGTGSSQVPQSKYAELLAIIEELGKEIRPTYAGSKSAMERLKRGIIHARGLVRECLAETERNARS
;
A
#
# COMPACT_ATOMS: atom_id res chain seq x y z
N MET A 1 50.32 -104.91 -9.02
CA MET A 1 50.81 -104.31 -7.74
C MET A 1 51.88 -103.27 -8.07
N PRO A 2 51.73 -101.99 -7.72
CA PRO A 2 52.74 -100.99 -8.03
C PRO A 2 53.98 -101.18 -7.13
N ARG A 3 55.17 -101.26 -7.72
CA ARG A 3 56.45 -101.32 -7.00
C ARG A 3 56.73 -99.95 -6.36
N GLN A 4 56.72 -99.87 -5.04
CA GLN A 4 57.23 -98.68 -4.34
C GLN A 4 58.77 -98.70 -4.42
N ALA A 5 59.34 -97.67 -5.04
CA ALA A 5 60.79 -97.46 -5.03
C ALA A 5 61.24 -97.08 -3.61
N PHE A 6 62.04 -97.95 -2.98
CA PHE A 6 62.69 -97.63 -1.71
C PHE A 6 63.80 -96.62 -1.97
N LEU A 7 63.53 -95.35 -1.67
CA LEU A 7 64.52 -94.28 -1.73
C LEU A 7 65.69 -94.59 -0.79
N SER A 8 66.90 -94.30 -1.28
CA SER A 8 68.13 -94.35 -0.49
C SER A 8 68.04 -93.43 0.73
N GLN A 9 68.74 -93.77 1.81
CA GLN A 9 68.84 -92.94 3.01
C GLN A 9 69.35 -91.52 2.67
N GLU A 10 70.24 -91.40 1.69
CA GLU A 10 70.79 -90.14 1.20
C GLU A 10 69.72 -89.29 0.48
N GLU A 11 68.89 -89.90 -0.36
CA GLU A 11 67.81 -89.21 -1.05
C GLU A 11 66.74 -88.69 -0.07
N LYS A 12 66.44 -89.46 0.99
CA LYS A 12 65.54 -89.03 2.07
C LYS A 12 66.11 -87.82 2.81
N GLN A 13 67.41 -87.79 3.08
CA GLN A 13 68.08 -86.65 3.71
C GLN A 13 68.11 -85.42 2.79
N ALA A 14 68.37 -85.60 1.49
CA ALA A 14 68.33 -84.51 0.50
C ALA A 14 66.94 -83.87 0.40
N ARG A 15 65.88 -84.69 0.31
CA ARG A 15 64.49 -84.21 0.31
C ARG A 15 64.10 -83.50 1.60
N ALA A 16 64.60 -83.97 2.76
CA ALA A 16 64.36 -83.30 4.04
C ALA A 16 65.00 -81.90 4.07
N ARG A 17 66.24 -81.77 3.59
CA ARG A 17 66.95 -80.48 3.48
C ARG A 17 66.25 -79.53 2.50
N GLU A 18 65.77 -80.05 1.36
CA GLU A 18 65.02 -79.28 0.37
C GLU A 18 63.70 -78.74 0.95
N ARG A 19 62.94 -79.60 1.63
CA ARG A 19 61.69 -79.22 2.32
C ARG A 19 61.94 -78.13 3.35
N ASP A 20 63.02 -78.22 4.12
CA ASP A 20 63.37 -77.20 5.11
C ASP A 20 63.76 -75.87 4.46
N ARG A 21 64.48 -75.90 3.33
CA ARG A 21 64.78 -74.70 2.52
C ARG A 21 63.48 -74.05 2.01
N LEU A 22 62.56 -74.84 1.45
CA LEU A 22 61.28 -74.36 0.96
C LEU A 22 60.42 -73.77 2.08
N LYS A 23 60.40 -74.41 3.25
CA LYS A 23 59.69 -73.93 4.45
C LYS A 23 60.25 -72.59 4.94
N LYS A 24 61.58 -72.42 4.95
CA LYS A 24 62.23 -71.14 5.27
C LYS A 24 61.88 -70.06 4.23
N ARG A 25 61.84 -70.40 2.94
CA ARG A 25 61.46 -69.47 1.87
C ARG A 25 60.01 -69.00 2.02
N ARG A 26 59.06 -69.93 2.19
CA ARG A 26 57.64 -69.60 2.44
C ARG A 26 57.45 -68.69 3.65
N ARG A 27 58.14 -68.97 4.78
CA ARG A 27 58.09 -68.10 5.96
C ARG A 27 58.56 -66.67 5.68
N ARG A 28 59.63 -66.51 4.89
CA ARG A 28 60.13 -65.19 4.46
C ARG A 28 59.11 -64.50 3.56
N GLU A 29 58.57 -65.19 2.56
CA GLU A 29 57.51 -64.67 1.68
C GLU A 29 56.27 -64.24 2.49
N ASP A 30 55.81 -65.05 3.44
CA ASP A 30 54.67 -64.73 4.32
C ASP A 30 54.97 -63.52 5.23
N SER A 31 56.21 -63.38 5.70
CA SER A 31 56.63 -62.21 6.49
C SER A 31 56.63 -60.93 5.66
N LEU A 32 57.11 -60.99 4.41
CA LEU A 32 57.11 -59.88 3.48
C LEU A 32 55.68 -59.50 3.09
N LYS A 33 54.83 -60.49 2.79
CA LYS A 33 53.42 -60.28 2.47
C LYS A 33 52.68 -59.56 3.60
N ARG A 34 52.87 -60.00 4.85
CA ARG A 34 52.29 -59.33 6.03
C ARG A 34 52.82 -57.91 6.24
N SER A 35 54.10 -57.66 5.95
CA SER A 35 54.67 -56.31 6.03
C SER A 35 54.05 -55.37 4.98
N LEU A 36 53.94 -55.82 3.73
CA LEU A 36 53.31 -55.08 2.65
C LEU A 36 51.82 -54.83 2.91
N GLU A 37 51.11 -55.82 3.46
CA GLU A 37 49.71 -55.67 3.85
C GLU A 37 49.55 -54.62 4.97
N ARG A 38 50.44 -54.59 5.97
CA ARG A 38 50.47 -53.53 6.98
C ARG A 38 50.71 -52.15 6.37
N GLN A 39 51.62 -52.04 5.40
CA GLN A 39 51.86 -50.77 4.69
C GLN A 39 50.62 -50.31 3.93
N ARG A 40 50.01 -51.19 3.14
CA ARG A 40 48.76 -50.89 2.42
C ARG A 40 47.62 -50.49 3.35
N ASN A 41 47.46 -51.19 4.47
CA ASN A 41 46.44 -50.87 5.47
C ASN A 41 46.71 -49.50 6.13
N ALA A 42 47.97 -49.19 6.43
CA ALA A 42 48.34 -47.88 6.97
C ALA A 42 48.05 -46.74 5.96
N GLU A 43 48.35 -46.96 4.68
CA GLU A 43 48.03 -46.00 3.62
C GLU A 43 46.51 -45.85 3.42
N ALA A 44 45.74 -46.94 3.45
CA ALA A 44 44.29 -46.89 3.37
C ALA A 44 43.69 -46.07 4.53
N MET A 45 44.23 -46.22 5.75
CA MET A 45 43.82 -45.41 6.89
C MET A 45 44.16 -43.92 6.72
N LYS A 46 45.31 -43.59 6.13
CA LYS A 46 45.67 -42.20 5.81
C LYS A 46 44.70 -41.59 4.80
N ARG A 47 44.41 -42.31 3.70
CA ARG A 47 43.44 -41.86 2.68
C ARG A 47 42.06 -41.62 3.28
N ARG A 48 41.55 -42.55 4.10
CA ARG A 48 40.26 -42.37 4.80
C ARG A 48 40.23 -41.11 5.66
N ARG A 49 41.31 -40.81 6.39
CA ARG A 49 41.42 -39.59 7.20
C ARG A 49 41.43 -38.33 6.34
N GLU A 50 42.09 -38.37 5.18
CA GLU A 50 42.12 -37.25 4.23
C GLU A 50 40.75 -37.02 3.60
N ASP A 51 40.08 -38.09 3.16
CA ASP A 51 38.72 -38.04 2.62
C ASP A 51 37.73 -37.50 3.66
N GLU A 52 37.86 -37.92 4.92
CA GLU A 52 37.03 -37.42 6.03
C GLU A 52 37.25 -35.92 6.26
N LYS A 53 38.50 -35.46 6.27
CA LYS A 53 38.83 -34.02 6.35
C LYS A 53 38.29 -33.23 5.17
N GLN A 54 38.32 -33.79 3.96
CA GLN A 54 37.75 -33.14 2.78
C GLN A 54 36.22 -33.02 2.90
N ARG A 55 35.54 -34.10 3.30
CA ARG A 55 34.09 -34.10 3.54
C ARG A 55 33.70 -33.10 4.63
N GLU A 56 34.49 -32.98 5.68
CA GLU A 56 34.24 -31.98 6.74
C GLU A 56 34.39 -30.54 6.22
N LYS A 57 35.43 -30.27 5.40
CA LYS A 57 35.60 -28.97 4.75
C LYS A 57 34.42 -28.62 3.83
N GLU A 58 33.93 -29.58 3.05
CA GLU A 58 32.75 -29.40 2.21
C GLU A 58 31.50 -29.11 3.04
N ARG A 59 31.27 -29.86 4.13
CA ARG A 59 30.17 -29.60 5.07
C ARG A 59 30.27 -28.20 5.69
N ARG A 60 31.47 -27.73 6.02
CA ARG A 60 31.68 -26.37 6.53
C ARG A 60 31.32 -25.32 5.48
N LYS A 61 31.75 -25.51 4.23
CA LYS A 61 31.39 -24.62 3.11
C LYS A 61 29.88 -24.60 2.85
N ASP A 62 29.21 -25.75 2.88
CA ASP A 62 27.75 -25.84 2.73
C ASP A 62 27.02 -25.10 3.87
N ARG A 63 27.45 -25.28 5.12
CA ARG A 63 26.90 -24.55 6.27
C ARG A 63 27.08 -23.04 6.12
N GLU A 64 28.25 -22.60 5.68
CA GLU A 64 28.53 -21.18 5.43
C GLU A 64 27.69 -20.63 4.28
N ALA A 65 27.56 -21.37 3.17
CA ALA A 65 26.70 -21.00 2.05
C ALA A 65 25.23 -20.88 2.48
N LYS A 66 24.73 -21.80 3.30
CA LYS A 66 23.38 -21.73 3.88
C LYS A 66 23.21 -20.51 4.78
N ARG A 67 24.21 -20.19 5.61
CA ARG A 67 24.20 -18.98 6.45
C ARG A 67 24.13 -17.71 5.59
N ARG A 68 25.00 -17.57 4.58
CA ARG A 68 25.00 -16.43 3.66
C ARG A 68 23.66 -16.28 2.92
N ARG A 69 23.05 -17.39 2.49
CA ARG A 69 21.71 -17.36 1.87
C ARG A 69 20.65 -16.80 2.82
N ARG A 70 20.67 -17.20 4.10
CA ARG A 70 19.74 -16.68 5.11
C ARG A 70 19.95 -15.19 5.37
N GLU A 71 21.20 -14.77 5.48
CA GLU A 71 21.56 -13.35 5.67
C GLU A 71 21.07 -12.51 4.48
N ASN A 72 21.32 -12.93 3.24
CA ASN A 72 20.83 -12.25 2.04
C ASN A 72 19.29 -12.16 1.98
N VAL A 73 18.59 -13.22 2.41
CA VAL A 73 17.10 -13.20 2.48
C VAL A 73 16.64 -12.18 3.52
N GLN A 74 17.21 -12.20 4.72
CA GLN A 74 16.87 -11.24 5.78
C GLN A 74 17.17 -9.79 5.37
N GLU A 75 18.26 -9.56 4.64
CA GLU A 75 18.60 -8.24 4.13
C GLU A 75 17.57 -7.72 3.13
N ARG A 76 17.17 -8.55 2.17
CA ARG A 76 16.08 -8.22 1.22
C ARG A 76 14.76 -7.95 1.92
N GLU A 77 14.41 -8.71 2.96
CA GLU A 77 13.21 -8.47 3.74
C GLU A 77 13.26 -7.13 4.49
N LYS A 78 14.41 -6.78 5.08
CA LYS A 78 14.62 -5.48 5.73
C LYS A 78 14.51 -4.34 4.72
N GLU A 79 15.10 -4.47 3.55
CA GLU A 79 15.02 -3.49 2.47
C GLU A 79 13.56 -3.30 2.00
N GLN A 80 12.84 -4.40 1.74
CA GLN A 80 11.40 -4.32 1.41
C GLN A 80 10.57 -3.67 2.51
N LYS A 81 10.88 -3.92 3.78
CA LYS A 81 10.19 -3.27 4.91
C LYS A 81 10.45 -1.76 4.91
N LYS A 82 11.71 -1.34 4.73
CA LYS A 82 12.08 0.07 4.60
C LYS A 82 11.36 0.74 3.43
N ASP A 83 11.30 0.09 2.27
CA ASP A 83 10.58 0.61 1.10
C ASP A 83 9.08 0.76 1.36
N ARG A 84 8.46 -0.21 2.04
CA ARG A 84 7.04 -0.15 2.44
C ARG A 84 6.81 1.00 3.42
N GLU A 85 7.68 1.19 4.40
CA GLU A 85 7.62 2.29 5.36
C GLU A 85 7.82 3.65 4.67
N ALA A 86 8.79 3.76 3.77
CA ALA A 86 9.01 4.96 2.96
C ALA A 86 7.80 5.30 2.09
N LYS A 87 7.16 4.30 1.45
CA LYS A 87 5.91 4.50 0.69
C LYS A 87 4.77 4.98 1.58
N LYS A 88 4.63 4.42 2.80
CA LYS A 88 3.63 4.88 3.77
C LYS A 88 3.90 6.32 4.22
N ARG A 89 5.15 6.67 4.49
CA ARG A 89 5.57 8.02 4.86
C ARG A 89 5.23 9.03 3.76
N ARG A 90 5.62 8.77 2.51
CA ARG A 90 5.26 9.63 1.36
C ARG A 90 3.76 9.83 1.19
N ARG A 91 2.95 8.80 1.47
CA ARG A 91 1.47 8.92 1.43
C ARG A 91 0.93 9.81 2.55
N ARG A 92 1.52 9.76 3.74
CA ARG A 92 1.17 10.64 4.86
C ARG A 92 1.55 12.08 4.55
N GLU A 93 2.79 12.31 4.11
CA GLU A 93 3.29 13.63 3.70
C GLU A 93 2.40 14.24 2.61
N LYS A 94 2.05 13.47 1.56
CA LYS A 94 1.10 13.95 0.53
C LYS A 94 -0.30 14.24 1.05
N LYS A 95 -0.76 13.53 2.09
CA LYS A 95 -2.06 13.79 2.70
C LYS A 95 -2.00 15.08 3.51
N GLU A 96 -0.96 15.27 4.31
CA GLU A 96 -0.70 16.48 5.07
C GLU A 96 -0.52 17.70 4.16
N GLU A 97 0.18 17.55 3.03
CA GLU A 97 0.35 18.60 2.03
C GLU A 97 -0.99 19.00 1.40
N ARG A 98 -1.83 18.02 1.03
CA ARG A 98 -3.20 18.30 0.55
C ARG A 98 -4.05 18.98 1.60
N GLU A 99 -3.92 18.58 2.85
CA GLU A 99 -4.66 19.18 3.97
C GLU A 99 -4.21 20.63 4.22
N LYS A 100 -2.90 20.90 4.17
CA LYS A 100 -2.35 22.25 4.22
C LYS A 100 -2.82 23.11 3.04
N ALA A 101 -2.84 22.56 1.84
CA ALA A 101 -3.35 23.26 0.66
C ALA A 101 -4.83 23.61 0.81
N LEU A 102 -5.66 22.66 1.28
CA LEU A 102 -7.08 22.94 1.56
C LEU A 102 -7.26 24.03 2.63
N TYR A 103 -6.44 24.01 3.69
CA TYR A 103 -6.47 25.05 4.71
C TYR A 103 -6.06 26.41 4.14
N GLN A 104 -5.05 26.44 3.28
CA GLN A 104 -4.60 27.65 2.60
C GLN A 104 -5.66 28.19 1.63
N ASP A 105 -6.31 27.32 0.85
CA ASP A 105 -7.42 27.68 -0.04
C ASP A 105 -8.62 28.23 0.74
N MET A 106 -8.98 27.59 1.87
CA MET A 106 -10.03 28.11 2.77
C MET A 106 -9.66 29.48 3.35
N ALA A 107 -8.41 29.68 3.76
CA ALA A 107 -7.96 30.97 4.29
C ALA A 107 -8.04 32.07 3.21
N ALA A 108 -7.64 31.76 1.97
CA ALA A 108 -7.75 32.70 0.85
C ALA A 108 -9.21 33.03 0.52
N LEU A 109 -10.11 32.04 0.57
CA LEU A 109 -11.56 32.27 0.41
C LEU A 109 -12.13 33.15 1.52
N THR A 110 -11.66 32.98 2.75
CA THR A 110 -12.08 33.80 3.90
C THR A 110 -11.67 35.26 3.69
N GLN A 111 -10.42 35.51 3.28
CA GLN A 111 -9.93 36.86 2.97
C GLN A 111 -10.67 37.52 1.79
N LEU A 112 -11.06 36.74 0.78
CA LEU A 112 -11.87 37.22 -0.33
C LEU A 112 -13.28 37.60 0.10
N TRP A 113 -13.86 36.84 1.04
CA TRP A 113 -15.17 37.15 1.63
C TRP A 113 -15.09 38.41 2.49
N GLU A 114 -14.11 38.51 3.38
CA GLU A 114 -13.88 39.72 4.19
C GLU A 114 -13.70 40.96 3.30
N ARG A 115 -12.91 40.85 2.22
CA ARG A 115 -12.73 41.94 1.27
C ARG A 115 -13.99 42.30 0.46
N GLY A 116 -14.83 41.31 0.17
CA GLY A 116 -16.11 41.56 -0.50
C GLY A 116 -17.13 42.22 0.44
N GLU A 117 -17.10 41.88 1.73
CA GLU A 117 -17.86 42.59 2.77
C GLU A 117 -17.35 44.03 2.93
N ASP A 118 -16.03 44.26 2.93
CA ASP A 118 -15.46 45.62 2.95
C ASP A 118 -15.84 46.43 1.68
N GLU A 119 -15.85 45.81 0.49
CA GLU A 119 -16.24 46.47 -0.77
C GLU A 119 -17.77 46.73 -0.85
N GLU A 120 -18.62 45.84 -0.30
CA GLU A 120 -20.07 46.08 -0.16
C GLU A 120 -20.39 47.16 0.90
N GLU A 121 -19.65 47.23 2.01
CA GLU A 121 -19.78 48.31 3.00
C GLU A 121 -19.33 49.67 2.44
N GLU A 122 -18.25 49.73 1.66
CA GLU A 122 -17.82 50.97 0.97
C GLU A 122 -18.80 51.40 -0.13
N GLU A 123 -19.44 50.46 -0.85
CA GLU A 123 -20.50 50.77 -1.82
C GLU A 123 -21.79 51.25 -1.13
N GLU A 124 -22.22 50.64 0.00
CA GLU A 124 -23.34 51.15 0.80
C GLU A 124 -23.07 52.53 1.39
N GLU A 125 -21.87 52.79 1.95
CA GLU A 125 -21.50 54.12 2.45
C GLU A 125 -21.48 55.17 1.32
N GLY A 126 -20.99 54.80 0.13
CA GLY A 126 -21.00 55.68 -1.05
C GLY A 126 -22.41 55.97 -1.58
N GLU A 127 -23.29 54.97 -1.62
CA GLU A 127 -24.71 55.15 -1.98
C GLU A 127 -25.46 55.99 -0.94
N GLU A 128 -25.16 55.85 0.36
CA GLU A 128 -25.72 56.69 1.43
C GLU A 128 -25.23 58.15 1.33
N GLU A 129 -23.95 58.38 1.02
CA GLU A 129 -23.42 59.72 0.78
C GLU A 129 -24.04 60.38 -0.47
N GLU A 130 -24.19 59.64 -1.59
CA GLU A 130 -24.88 60.14 -2.78
C GLU A 130 -26.37 60.43 -2.50
N GLU A 131 -27.07 59.57 -1.75
CA GLU A 131 -28.44 59.84 -1.31
C GLU A 131 -28.54 61.05 -0.38
N GLU A 132 -27.57 61.28 0.51
CA GLU A 132 -27.53 62.48 1.35
C GLU A 132 -27.27 63.74 0.53
N GLU A 133 -26.35 63.71 -0.44
CA GLU A 133 -26.12 64.82 -1.36
C GLU A 133 -27.36 65.10 -2.22
N GLU A 134 -28.03 64.08 -2.75
CA GLU A 134 -29.27 64.23 -3.52
C GLU A 134 -30.40 64.79 -2.62
N LYS A 135 -30.52 64.34 -1.36
CA LYS A 135 -31.48 64.91 -0.39
C LYS A 135 -31.15 66.36 -0.03
N VAL A 136 -29.88 66.74 0.04
CA VAL A 136 -29.45 68.13 0.28
C VAL A 136 -29.76 68.99 -0.95
N GLU A 137 -29.47 68.51 -2.15
CA GLU A 137 -29.76 69.19 -3.41
C GLU A 137 -31.28 69.32 -3.61
N GLU A 138 -32.06 68.27 -3.35
CA GLU A 138 -33.52 68.30 -3.37
C GLU A 138 -34.07 69.23 -2.29
N ARG A 139 -33.45 69.31 -1.11
CA ARG A 139 -33.84 70.26 -0.05
C ARG A 139 -33.52 71.70 -0.42
N GLU A 140 -32.37 71.97 -1.04
CA GLU A 140 -32.04 73.28 -1.61
C GLU A 140 -32.98 73.63 -2.75
N GLU A 141 -33.31 72.68 -3.62
CA GLU A 141 -34.25 72.86 -4.71
C GLU A 141 -35.67 73.07 -4.19
N ARG A 142 -36.05 72.40 -3.10
CA ARG A 142 -37.32 72.59 -2.39
C ARG A 142 -37.37 73.92 -1.66
N GLU A 143 -36.26 74.42 -1.15
CA GLU A 143 -36.14 75.76 -0.56
C GLU A 143 -36.15 76.85 -1.65
N ARG A 144 -35.62 76.56 -2.85
CA ARG A 144 -35.77 77.39 -4.07
C ARG A 144 -37.21 77.36 -4.59
N ARG A 145 -37.86 76.20 -4.61
CA ARG A 145 -39.27 76.01 -4.98
C ARG A 145 -40.23 76.60 -3.94
N GLU A 146 -39.89 76.58 -2.65
CA GLU A 146 -40.63 77.32 -1.60
C GLU A 146 -40.49 78.84 -1.78
N LYS A 147 -39.34 79.30 -2.29
CA LYS A 147 -39.14 80.70 -2.69
C LYS A 147 -39.86 81.04 -4.01
N GLU A 148 -40.22 80.06 -4.84
CA GLU A 148 -40.86 80.28 -6.15
C GLU A 148 -42.33 79.86 -6.25
N GLN A 149 -42.91 79.12 -5.29
CA GLN A 149 -44.20 78.49 -5.49
C GLN A 149 -45.06 78.42 -4.23
N THR A 150 -45.61 79.58 -3.86
CA THR A 150 -47.04 79.62 -3.54
C THR A 150 -47.83 79.11 -4.76
N SER A 151 -48.25 77.84 -4.75
CA SER A 151 -49.57 77.36 -5.20
C SER A 151 -49.56 75.89 -5.63
N VAL A 152 -50.62 75.18 -5.16
CA VAL A 152 -51.30 73.96 -5.66
C VAL A 152 -50.51 72.64 -5.72
N PHE A 153 -51.06 71.41 -5.60
CA PHE A 153 -52.31 70.79 -5.11
C PHE A 153 -52.24 69.28 -5.48
N LEU A 154 -52.70 68.40 -4.58
CA LEU A 154 -53.12 66.97 -4.68
C LEU A 154 -52.20 65.84 -5.18
N GLY A 155 -52.36 64.67 -4.52
CA GLY A 155 -52.57 63.40 -5.23
C GLY A 155 -52.20 62.10 -4.49
N THR A 156 -53.19 61.31 -4.13
CA THR A 156 -53.23 60.04 -3.35
C THR A 156 -52.83 58.73 -4.12
N PRO A 157 -52.82 57.54 -3.48
CA PRO A 157 -51.88 56.40 -3.70
C PRO A 157 -52.52 55.09 -4.24
N ALA A 158 -51.72 54.04 -4.43
CA ALA A 158 -52.04 52.58 -4.34
C ALA A 158 -50.85 51.77 -4.94
N SER A 159 -50.61 50.47 -4.73
CA SER A 159 -51.02 49.41 -3.81
C SER A 159 -50.29 48.14 -4.32
N LEU A 160 -49.90 47.28 -3.38
CA LEU A 160 -49.40 45.89 -3.44
C LEU A 160 -49.76 45.01 -4.66
N ILE A 161 -48.91 44.01 -4.98
CA ILE A 161 -49.19 42.55 -4.77
C ILE A 161 -48.02 41.67 -5.29
N TRP A 162 -47.59 40.75 -4.43
CA TRP A 162 -46.68 39.63 -4.67
C TRP A 162 -47.38 38.38 -5.26
N GLY A 163 -46.62 37.62 -6.05
CA GLY A 163 -46.36 36.18 -5.84
C GLY A 163 -47.48 35.17 -6.04
N THR A 164 -47.26 34.22 -6.96
CA THR A 164 -47.68 32.81 -6.75
C THR A 164 -46.62 31.87 -7.34
N GLY A 165 -45.92 31.14 -6.45
CA GLY A 165 -45.07 30.00 -6.80
C GLY A 165 -45.85 28.70 -6.63
N SER A 166 -45.84 27.85 -7.65
CA SER A 166 -46.44 26.52 -7.63
C SER A 166 -45.53 25.53 -6.89
N SER A 167 -45.89 25.19 -5.65
CA SER A 167 -45.29 24.08 -4.91
C SER A 167 -45.89 22.75 -5.39
N GLN A 168 -45.11 21.97 -6.14
CA GLN A 168 -45.38 20.56 -6.37
C GLN A 168 -44.60 19.74 -5.34
N VAL A 169 -45.31 18.83 -4.67
CA VAL A 169 -44.78 17.87 -3.69
C VAL A 169 -43.67 17.01 -4.35
N PRO A 170 -42.48 16.86 -3.73
CA PRO A 170 -41.30 16.24 -4.35
C PRO A 170 -41.42 14.71 -4.42
N GLN A 171 -42.14 14.19 -5.42
CA GLN A 171 -42.16 12.75 -5.72
C GLN A 171 -40.88 12.24 -6.39
N SER A 172 -39.99 13.11 -6.88
CA SER A 172 -38.82 12.71 -7.67
C SER A 172 -37.63 12.20 -6.83
N LYS A 173 -37.28 12.85 -5.72
CA LYS A 173 -36.03 12.55 -4.98
C LYS A 173 -36.07 11.25 -4.17
N TYR A 174 -37.21 10.96 -3.52
CA TYR A 174 -37.37 9.72 -2.76
C TYR A 174 -37.46 8.50 -3.69
N ALA A 175 -38.17 8.62 -4.82
CA ALA A 175 -38.23 7.58 -5.84
C ALA A 175 -36.85 7.29 -6.45
N GLU A 176 -36.05 8.33 -6.72
CA GLU A 176 -34.68 8.19 -7.19
C GLU A 176 -33.78 7.49 -6.16
N LEU A 177 -33.90 7.85 -4.88
CA LEU A 177 -33.15 7.22 -3.80
C LEU A 177 -33.47 5.72 -3.67
N LEU A 178 -34.74 5.34 -3.78
CA LEU A 178 -35.17 3.94 -3.76
C LEU A 178 -34.56 3.15 -4.92
N ALA A 179 -34.58 3.71 -6.14
CA ALA A 179 -33.98 3.07 -7.31
C ALA A 179 -32.48 2.81 -7.12
N ILE A 180 -31.74 3.77 -6.55
CA ILE A 180 -30.30 3.62 -6.28
C ILE A 180 -30.05 2.51 -5.25
N ILE A 181 -30.86 2.42 -4.20
CA ILE A 181 -30.72 1.37 -3.18
C ILE A 181 -30.93 -0.02 -3.80
N GLU A 182 -31.91 -0.17 -4.68
CA GLU A 182 -32.15 -1.42 -5.40
C GLU A 182 -30.99 -1.80 -6.33
N GLU A 183 -30.40 -0.83 -7.04
CA GLU A 183 -29.22 -1.05 -7.88
C GLU A 183 -27.99 -1.43 -7.07
N LEU A 184 -27.77 -0.76 -5.93
CA LEU A 184 -26.68 -1.08 -5.01
C LEU A 184 -26.79 -2.53 -4.52
N GLY A 185 -27.99 -3.01 -4.21
CA GLY A 185 -28.24 -4.39 -3.79
C GLY A 185 -27.81 -5.44 -4.83
N LYS A 186 -27.97 -5.14 -6.12
CA LYS A 186 -27.57 -6.03 -7.24
C LYS A 186 -26.04 -6.13 -7.38
N GLU A 187 -25.31 -5.08 -7.02
CA GLU A 187 -23.85 -5.00 -7.16
C GLU A 187 -23.08 -5.63 -5.98
N ILE A 188 -23.75 -5.98 -4.87
CA ILE A 188 -23.11 -6.58 -3.68
C ILE A 188 -22.48 -7.94 -4.00
N ARG A 189 -23.25 -8.90 -4.57
CA ARG A 189 -22.74 -10.25 -4.85
C ARG A 189 -21.56 -10.26 -5.84
N PRO A 190 -21.61 -9.54 -6.98
CA PRO A 190 -20.47 -9.44 -7.89
C PRO A 190 -19.24 -8.76 -7.30
N THR A 191 -19.42 -7.81 -6.37
CA THR A 191 -18.31 -7.15 -5.67
C THR A 191 -17.56 -8.12 -4.76
N TYR A 192 -18.28 -8.98 -4.01
CA TYR A 192 -17.65 -10.04 -3.22
C TYR A 192 -16.95 -11.10 -4.07
N ALA A 193 -17.42 -11.32 -5.31
CA ALA A 193 -16.75 -12.17 -6.29
C ALA A 193 -15.51 -11.50 -6.95
N GLY A 194 -15.15 -10.27 -6.56
CA GLY A 194 -13.95 -9.58 -7.03
C GLY A 194 -14.12 -8.79 -8.34
N SER A 195 -15.36 -8.52 -8.78
CA SER A 195 -15.61 -7.71 -9.98
C SER A 195 -15.26 -6.24 -9.73
N LYS A 196 -14.29 -5.73 -10.50
CA LYS A 196 -13.84 -4.33 -10.40
C LYS A 196 -14.89 -3.34 -10.88
N SER A 197 -15.63 -3.67 -11.96
CA SER A 197 -16.69 -2.80 -12.50
C SER A 197 -17.88 -2.68 -11.56
N ALA A 198 -18.28 -3.79 -10.93
CA ALA A 198 -19.33 -3.81 -9.90
C ALA A 198 -18.95 -2.94 -8.70
N MET A 199 -17.69 -3.05 -8.26
CA MET A 199 -17.16 -2.25 -7.15
C MET A 199 -17.17 -0.74 -7.45
N GLU A 200 -16.87 -0.34 -8.69
CA GLU A 200 -16.95 1.07 -9.07
C GLU A 200 -18.39 1.58 -9.11
N ARG A 201 -19.33 0.79 -9.62
CA ARG A 201 -20.77 1.13 -9.60
C ARG A 201 -21.31 1.22 -8.19
N LEU A 202 -20.94 0.28 -7.31
CA LEU A 202 -21.30 0.30 -5.89
C LEU A 202 -20.81 1.58 -5.20
N LYS A 203 -19.55 1.98 -5.45
CA LYS A 203 -19.01 3.24 -4.90
C LYS A 203 -19.72 4.48 -5.43
N ARG A 204 -20.01 4.53 -6.74
CA ARG A 204 -20.72 5.67 -7.35
C ARG A 204 -22.15 5.79 -6.82
N GLY A 205 -22.90 4.68 -6.73
CA GLY A 205 -24.25 4.69 -6.19
C GLY A 205 -24.30 5.11 -4.71
N ILE A 206 -23.33 4.71 -3.88
CA ILE A 206 -23.24 5.16 -2.48
C ILE A 206 -23.01 6.67 -2.38
N ILE A 207 -22.14 7.23 -3.23
CA ILE A 207 -21.87 8.68 -3.26
C ILE A 207 -23.12 9.43 -3.72
N HIS A 208 -23.80 8.95 -4.76
CA HIS A 208 -25.01 9.56 -5.31
C HIS A 208 -26.16 9.55 -4.29
N ALA A 209 -26.45 8.40 -3.67
CA ALA A 209 -27.44 8.29 -2.60
C ALA A 209 -27.16 9.25 -1.43
N ARG A 210 -25.88 9.41 -1.06
CA ARG A 210 -25.48 10.35 0.00
C ARG A 210 -25.70 11.81 -0.40
N GLY A 211 -25.50 12.16 -1.67
CA GLY A 211 -25.80 13.48 -2.22
C GLY A 211 -27.30 13.78 -2.12
N LEU A 212 -28.13 12.88 -2.64
CA LEU A 212 -29.59 13.00 -2.60
C LEU A 212 -30.14 13.14 -1.17
N VAL A 213 -29.62 12.38 -0.22
CA VAL A 213 -30.05 12.49 1.19
C VAL A 213 -29.69 13.85 1.79
N ARG A 214 -28.52 14.41 1.47
CA ARG A 214 -28.13 15.76 1.94
C ARG A 214 -29.02 16.84 1.35
N GLU A 215 -29.34 16.73 0.07
CA GLU A 215 -30.26 17.66 -0.60
C GLU A 215 -31.67 17.57 -0.03
N CYS A 216 -32.16 16.36 0.26
CA CYS A 216 -33.46 16.17 0.90
C CYS A 216 -33.49 16.78 2.31
N LEU A 217 -32.44 16.57 3.11
CA LEU A 217 -32.35 17.16 4.45
C LEU A 217 -32.31 18.69 4.39
N ALA A 218 -31.48 19.27 3.52
CA ALA A 218 -31.40 20.71 3.35
C ALA A 218 -32.72 21.33 2.86
N GLU A 219 -33.45 20.64 1.97
CA GLU A 219 -34.78 21.07 1.51
C GLU A 219 -35.82 21.00 2.63
N THR A 220 -35.79 19.96 3.48
CA THR A 220 -36.66 19.89 4.65
C THR A 220 -36.34 20.96 5.69
N GLU A 221 -35.07 21.31 5.90
CA GLU A 221 -34.67 22.37 6.81
C GLU A 221 -35.11 23.76 6.33
N ARG A 222 -35.09 24.01 5.01
CA ARG A 222 -35.61 25.26 4.42
C ARG A 222 -37.14 25.34 4.51
N ASN A 223 -37.84 24.25 4.20
CA ASN A 223 -39.30 24.19 4.31
C ASN A 223 -39.81 24.28 5.76
N ALA A 224 -39.00 23.89 6.75
CA ALA A 224 -39.35 24.04 8.17
C ALA A 224 -39.06 25.44 8.73
N ARG A 225 -38.30 26.27 8.00
CA ARG A 225 -37.97 27.66 8.37
C ARG A 225 -38.83 28.70 7.63
N SER A 226 -39.56 28.27 6.59
CA SER A 226 -40.61 29.05 5.91
C SER A 226 -41.95 28.85 6.61
#